data_AF-A0A1G0ICH8-F1
#
_entry.id   AF-A0A1G0ICH8-F1
#
_cell.length_a   1.000
_cell.length_b   1.000
_cell.length_c   1.000
_cell.angle_alpha   90.00
_cell.angle_beta   90.00
_cell.angle_gamma   90.00
#
_symmetry.space_group_name_H-M   'P 1'
#
loop_
_entity.id
_entity.type
_entity.pdbx_description
1 polymer ?
#
loop_
_entity_poly.entity_id
_entity_poly.type
_entity_poly.pdbx_seq_one_letter_code
_entity_poly.pdbx_strand_id
1 'polypeptide(L)'
;MAKRVESWVVTDQFWQRVEPLVPQRVQSPDKQYVRKPGAGRPPKPARQVFEAIVYVLRTGCQWKALPAERFGSASAVHKRFLEWEKAGFFESLWKAGLAEYDDMQGIAWRWQSVDGALMKAPLAQEAVGPNPTDRGKKGEQAASAGRRSWRPVVAHRDRSQRE
;
A
#
# COMPACT_ATOMS: atom_id res chain seq x y z
N MET A 1 -22.04 -2.74 23.16
CA MET A 1 -21.09 -3.33 22.19
C MET A 1 -20.88 -2.34 21.06
N ALA A 2 -19.63 -1.94 20.79
CA ALA A 2 -19.35 -1.01 19.69
C ALA A 2 -19.71 -1.67 18.35
N LYS A 3 -20.52 -0.98 17.53
CA LYS A 3 -20.91 -1.47 16.20
C LYS A 3 -19.66 -1.56 15.35
N ARG A 4 -19.34 -2.75 14.82
CA ARG A 4 -18.24 -2.91 13.84
C ARG A 4 -18.56 -2.05 12.62
N VAL A 5 -17.72 -1.05 12.40
CA VAL A 5 -17.76 -0.20 11.21
C VAL A 5 -17.09 -0.98 10.07
N GLU A 6 -17.60 -0.84 8.85
CA GLU A 6 -16.95 -1.42 7.69
C GLU A 6 -15.54 -0.82 7.52
N SER A 7 -14.55 -1.64 7.21
CA SER A 7 -13.14 -1.22 7.16
C SER A 7 -12.81 -0.10 6.15
N TRP A 8 -13.74 0.28 5.28
CA TRP A 8 -13.60 1.38 4.31
C TRP A 8 -14.39 2.64 4.69
N VAL A 9 -15.08 2.65 5.84
CA VAL A 9 -15.82 3.82 6.30
C VAL A 9 -14.93 4.66 7.20
N VAL A 10 -14.76 5.93 6.83
CA VAL A 10 -14.03 6.93 7.61
C VAL A 10 -14.97 7.49 8.66
N THR A 11 -14.77 7.08 9.91
CA THR A 11 -15.52 7.62 11.06
C THR A 11 -15.14 9.07 11.31
N ASP A 12 -16.01 9.81 12.00
CA ASP A 12 -15.73 11.21 12.37
C ASP A 12 -14.48 11.32 13.25
N GLN A 13 -14.32 10.39 14.20
CA GLN A 13 -13.15 10.33 15.07
C GLN A 13 -11.86 10.08 14.29
N PHE A 14 -11.89 9.19 13.29
CA PHE A 14 -10.73 8.96 12.44
C PHE A 14 -10.45 10.20 11.57
N TRP A 15 -11.50 10.82 11.00
CA TRP A 15 -11.36 12.03 10.20
C TRP A 15 -10.73 13.18 11.00
N GLN A 16 -11.11 13.39 12.26
CA GLN A 16 -10.54 14.43 13.12
C GLN A 16 -9.02 14.31 13.30
N ARG A 17 -8.47 13.09 13.23
CA ARG A 17 -7.01 12.86 13.29
C ARG A 17 -6.34 13.06 11.95
N VAL A 18 -7.03 12.73 10.85
CA VAL A 18 -6.51 12.82 9.49
C VAL A 18 -6.55 14.26 8.96
N GLU A 19 -7.61 15.00 9.25
CA GLU A 19 -7.88 16.33 8.71
C GLU A 19 -6.73 17.33 8.91
N PRO A 20 -6.07 17.42 10.08
CA PRO A 20 -4.93 18.33 10.28
C PRO A 20 -3.72 18.00 9.39
N LEU A 21 -3.58 16.76 8.94
CA LEU A 21 -2.49 16.33 8.07
C LEU A 21 -2.74 16.67 6.61
N VAL A 22 -3.99 16.97 6.23
CA VAL A 22 -4.37 17.27 4.85
C VAL A 22 -3.63 18.52 4.38
N PRO A 23 -2.88 18.47 3.26
CA PRO A 23 -2.18 19.62 2.74
C PRO A 23 -3.14 20.78 2.49
N GLN A 24 -2.93 21.89 3.19
CA GLN A 24 -3.71 23.10 2.96
C GLN A 24 -3.33 23.69 1.61
N ARG A 25 -4.35 24.03 0.83
CA ARG A 25 -4.13 24.73 -0.42
C ARG A 25 -3.77 26.18 -0.10
N VAL A 26 -2.48 26.49 -0.14
CA VAL A 26 -1.98 27.86 -0.01
C VAL A 26 -2.56 28.68 -1.15
N GLN A 27 -3.46 29.61 -0.83
CA GLN A 27 -3.86 30.65 -1.77
C GLN A 27 -2.68 31.62 -1.84
N SER A 28 -2.20 31.91 -3.05
CA SER A 28 -1.21 32.96 -3.21
C SER A 28 -1.84 34.28 -2.72
N PRO A 29 -1.24 34.97 -1.72
CA PRO A 29 -1.81 36.18 -1.14
C PRO A 29 -2.05 37.27 -2.20
N ASP A 30 -1.26 37.27 -3.27
CA ASP A 30 -1.34 38.22 -4.37
C ASP A 30 -2.47 37.92 -5.38
N LYS A 31 -3.19 36.80 -5.26
CA LYS A 31 -4.28 36.44 -6.17
C LYS A 31 -5.60 36.39 -5.43
N GLN A 32 -6.39 37.44 -5.59
CA GLN A 32 -7.78 37.43 -5.17
C GLN A 32 -8.59 36.53 -6.12
N TYR A 33 -9.07 35.39 -5.61
CA TYR A 33 -9.82 34.43 -6.41
C TYR A 33 -11.26 34.92 -6.62
N VAL A 34 -11.51 35.64 -7.72
CA VAL A 34 -12.86 36.02 -8.15
C VAL A 34 -13.41 34.93 -9.07
N ARG A 35 -14.54 34.32 -8.69
CA ARG A 35 -15.19 33.29 -9.50
C ARG A 35 -15.83 33.95 -10.74
N LYS A 36 -15.22 33.74 -11.91
CA LYS A 36 -15.78 34.21 -13.19
C LYS A 36 -16.83 33.22 -13.73
N PRO A 37 -17.86 33.68 -14.46
CA PRO A 37 -18.72 32.80 -15.26
C PRO A 37 -17.86 31.95 -16.19
N GLY A 38 -18.06 30.62 -16.19
CA GLY A 38 -17.22 29.67 -16.93
C GLY A 38 -15.97 29.17 -16.19
N ALA A 39 -15.73 29.61 -14.96
CA ALA A 39 -14.68 29.02 -14.11
C ALA A 39 -15.00 27.55 -13.80
N GLY A 40 -13.95 26.73 -13.67
CA GLY A 40 -14.05 25.31 -13.35
C GLY A 40 -14.82 25.02 -12.04
N ARG A 41 -15.27 23.77 -11.89
CA ARG A 41 -16.01 23.33 -10.70
C ARG A 41 -15.14 23.49 -9.44
N PRO A 42 -15.71 23.93 -8.30
CA PRO A 42 -14.97 23.97 -7.04
C PRO A 42 -14.37 22.59 -6.68
N PRO A 43 -13.24 22.57 -5.95
CA PRO A 43 -12.67 21.34 -5.44
C PRO A 43 -13.68 20.57 -4.58
N LYS A 44 -13.58 19.24 -4.59
CA LYS A 44 -14.36 18.41 -3.68
C LYS A 44 -13.88 18.59 -2.23
N PRO A 45 -14.77 18.39 -1.24
CA PRO A 45 -14.37 18.35 0.17
C PRO A 45 -13.26 17.32 0.40
N ALA A 46 -12.28 17.66 1.25
CA ALA A 46 -11.14 16.80 1.54
C ALA A 46 -11.57 15.43 2.08
N ARG A 47 -12.56 15.41 2.99
CA ARG A 47 -13.12 14.17 3.54
C ARG A 47 -13.65 13.24 2.48
N GLN A 48 -14.42 13.76 1.53
CA GLN A 48 -14.99 12.95 0.44
C GLN A 48 -13.90 12.36 -0.46
N VAL A 49 -12.83 13.12 -0.71
CA VAL A 49 -11.67 12.62 -1.47
C VAL A 49 -10.95 11.53 -0.69
N PHE A 50 -10.73 11.72 0.61
CA PHE A 50 -10.06 10.74 1.45
C PHE A 50 -10.86 9.43 1.56
N GLU A 51 -12.18 9.52 1.79
CA GLU A 51 -13.08 8.35 1.78
C GLU A 51 -13.02 7.59 0.45
N ALA A 52 -12.98 8.30 -0.68
CA ALA A 52 -12.85 7.70 -1.99
C ALA A 52 -11.51 6.94 -2.16
N ILE A 53 -10.42 7.52 -1.67
CA ILE A 53 -9.09 6.89 -1.70
C ILE A 53 -9.08 5.63 -0.83
N VAL A 54 -9.60 5.70 0.40
CA VAL A 54 -9.73 4.54 1.29
C VAL A 54 -10.56 3.44 0.65
N TYR A 55 -11.67 3.78 -0.02
CA TYR A 55 -12.49 2.82 -0.74
C TYR A 55 -11.71 2.10 -1.85
N VAL A 56 -10.95 2.83 -2.68
CA VAL A 56 -10.10 2.25 -3.73
C VAL A 56 -9.04 1.33 -3.14
N LEU A 57 -8.32 1.77 -2.11
CA LEU A 57 -7.28 0.96 -1.46
C LEU A 57 -7.85 -0.31 -0.82
N ARG A 58 -9.05 -0.23 -0.23
CA ARG A 58 -9.65 -1.36 0.47
C ARG A 58 -10.26 -2.40 -0.47
N THR A 59 -10.83 -1.96 -1.59
CA THR A 59 -11.51 -2.83 -2.58
C THR A 59 -10.58 -3.29 -3.70
N GLY A 60 -9.49 -2.57 -3.95
CA GLY A 60 -8.61 -2.79 -5.10
C GLY A 60 -9.27 -2.45 -6.44
N CYS A 61 -10.42 -1.76 -6.45
CA CYS A 61 -11.09 -1.41 -7.69
C CYS A 61 -10.26 -0.43 -8.52
N GLN A 62 -10.36 -0.50 -9.84
CA GLN A 62 -9.76 0.52 -10.71
C GLN A 62 -10.35 1.90 -10.41
N TRP A 63 -9.56 2.97 -10.55
CA TRP A 63 -10.04 4.34 -10.35
C TRP A 63 -11.31 4.66 -11.15
N LYS A 64 -11.40 4.19 -12.39
CA LYS A 64 -12.58 4.40 -13.26
C LYS A 64 -13.84 3.66 -12.77
N ALA A 65 -13.69 2.64 -11.93
CA ALA A 65 -14.79 1.90 -11.32
C ALA A 65 -15.25 2.49 -9.98
N LEU A 66 -14.67 3.62 -9.55
CA LEU A 66 -15.09 4.32 -8.34
C LEU A 66 -16.57 4.76 -8.47
N PRO A 67 -17.44 4.47 -7.48
CA PRO A 67 -18.84 4.86 -7.51
C PRO A 67 -19.03 6.38 -7.64
N ALA A 68 -19.42 6.84 -8.84
CA ALA A 68 -19.54 8.26 -9.16
C ALA A 68 -20.70 8.93 -8.41
N GLU A 69 -21.75 8.19 -8.06
CA GLU A 69 -22.90 8.68 -7.29
C GLU A 69 -22.49 9.15 -5.89
N ARG A 70 -21.56 8.44 -5.25
CA ARG A 70 -21.07 8.75 -3.91
C ARG A 70 -19.87 9.69 -3.93
N PHE A 71 -18.89 9.40 -4.77
CA PHE A 71 -17.59 10.09 -4.72
C PHE A 71 -17.41 11.13 -5.82
N GLY A 72 -18.28 11.16 -6.83
CA GLY A 72 -18.16 12.01 -8.02
C GLY A 72 -17.07 11.56 -8.99
N SER A 73 -16.59 12.47 -9.84
CA SER A 73 -15.53 12.18 -10.84
C SER A 73 -14.28 11.50 -10.26
N ALA A 74 -13.99 10.29 -10.74
CA ALA A 74 -12.78 9.53 -10.43
C ALA A 74 -11.50 10.30 -10.77
N SER A 75 -11.45 10.96 -11.93
CA SER A 75 -10.28 11.74 -12.35
C SER A 75 -9.96 12.87 -11.38
N ALA A 76 -10.98 13.51 -10.80
CA ALA A 76 -10.78 14.56 -9.79
C ALA A 76 -10.22 13.99 -8.47
N VAL A 77 -10.66 12.81 -8.06
CA VAL A 77 -10.13 12.12 -6.87
C VAL A 77 -8.69 11.70 -7.10
N HIS A 78 -8.40 11.03 -8.23
CA HIS A 78 -7.05 10.57 -8.56
C HIS A 78 -6.06 11.73 -8.70
N LYS A 79 -6.47 12.84 -9.33
CA LYS A 79 -5.65 14.06 -9.36
C LYS A 79 -5.30 14.54 -7.95
N ARG A 80 -6.27 14.55 -7.04
CA ARG A 80 -6.04 14.99 -5.65
C ARG A 80 -5.16 14.01 -4.87
N PHE A 81 -5.33 12.71 -5.11
CA PHE A 81 -4.45 11.67 -4.58
C PHE A 81 -2.98 11.95 -4.95
N LEU A 82 -2.68 12.20 -6.23
CA LEU A 82 -1.33 12.52 -6.68
C LEU A 82 -0.79 13.83 -6.07
N GLU A 83 -1.64 14.86 -5.95
CA GLU A 83 -1.24 16.12 -5.30
C GLU A 83 -0.90 15.91 -3.81
N TRP A 84 -1.66 15.06 -3.11
CA TRP A 84 -1.42 14.74 -1.70
C TRP A 84 -0.21 13.82 -1.50
N GLU A 85 0.00 12.86 -2.40
CA GLU A 85 1.17 11.99 -2.40
C GLU A 85 2.45 12.81 -2.57
N LYS A 86 2.49 13.70 -3.57
CA LYS A 86 3.61 14.63 -3.76
C LYS A 86 3.84 15.57 -2.57
N ALA A 87 2.78 15.92 -1.85
CA ALA A 87 2.85 16.77 -0.66
C ALA A 87 3.23 15.99 0.63
N GLY A 88 3.47 14.67 0.55
CA GLY A 88 3.85 13.86 1.71
C GLY A 88 2.70 13.55 2.69
N PHE A 89 1.45 13.72 2.26
CA PHE A 89 0.27 13.46 3.11
C PHE A 89 0.24 12.03 3.63
N PHE A 90 0.40 11.05 2.75
CA PHE A 90 0.30 9.63 3.11
C PHE A 90 1.46 9.19 4.02
N GLU A 91 2.65 9.76 3.81
CA GLU A 91 3.79 9.51 4.69
C GLU A 91 3.53 10.08 6.10
N SER A 92 2.99 11.30 6.18
CA SER A 92 2.62 11.93 7.45
C SER A 92 1.54 11.14 8.18
N LEU A 93 0.53 10.66 7.44
CA LEU A 93 -0.52 9.80 7.97
C LEU A 93 0.02 8.46 8.47
N TRP A 94 0.93 7.82 7.72
CA TRP A 94 1.60 6.60 8.14
C TRP A 94 2.36 6.82 9.45
N LYS A 95 3.20 7.86 9.52
CA LYS A 95 4.00 8.18 10.71
C LYS A 95 3.12 8.40 11.95
N ALA A 96 2.01 9.14 11.80
CA ALA A 96 1.06 9.34 12.88
C ALA A 96 0.42 8.02 13.35
N GLY A 97 0.06 7.15 12.41
CA GLY A 97 -0.47 5.82 12.72
C GLY A 97 0.54 4.91 13.43
N LEU A 98 1.82 4.96 13.05
CA LEU A 98 2.88 4.22 13.75
C LEU A 98 3.09 4.73 15.16
N ALA A 99 3.07 6.05 15.38
CA ALA A 99 3.20 6.62 16.72
C ALA A 99 2.04 6.19 17.62
N GLU A 100 0.80 6.25 17.13
CA GLU A 100 -0.37 5.77 17.89
C GLU A 100 -0.26 4.27 18.20
N TYR A 101 0.21 3.46 17.24
CA TYR A 101 0.40 2.03 17.44
C TYR A 101 1.52 1.72 18.45
N ASP A 102 2.62 2.48 18.44
CA ASP A 102 3.70 2.37 19.43
C ASP A 102 3.19 2.67 20.84
N ASP A 103 2.40 3.72 21.00
CA ASP A 103 1.78 4.05 22.30
C ASP A 103 0.84 2.95 22.80
N MET A 104 0.10 2.31 21.88
CA MET A 104 -0.90 1.30 22.23
C MET A 104 -0.33 -0.10 22.46
N GLN A 105 0.64 -0.52 21.66
CA GLN A 105 1.11 -1.91 21.58
C GLN A 105 2.63 -2.05 21.70
N GLY A 106 3.38 -0.96 21.53
CA GLY A 106 4.83 -0.95 21.44
C GLY A 106 5.33 -1.43 20.08
N ILE A 107 6.28 -0.70 19.51
CA ILE A 107 7.04 -1.04 18.33
C ILE A 107 8.48 -1.27 18.78
N ALA A 108 9.02 -2.45 18.46
CA ALA A 108 10.41 -2.77 18.73
C ALA A 108 11.34 -2.07 17.72
N TRP A 109 11.49 -0.75 17.80
CA TRP A 109 12.24 0.07 16.83
C TRP A 109 13.67 -0.40 16.53
N ARG A 110 14.32 -1.04 17.51
CA ARG A 110 15.67 -1.60 17.40
C ARG A 110 15.72 -2.96 16.67
N TRP A 111 14.61 -3.68 16.64
CA TRP A 111 14.48 -5.00 16.02
C TRP A 111 13.57 -4.89 14.81
N GLN A 112 14.18 -4.78 13.63
CA GLN A 112 13.46 -4.72 12.36
C GLN A 112 13.66 -6.04 11.61
N SER A 113 12.57 -6.69 11.22
CA SER A 113 12.60 -7.75 10.22
C SER A 113 12.30 -7.15 8.86
N VAL A 114 13.24 -7.28 7.93
CA VAL A 114 12.98 -6.96 6.53
C VAL A 114 12.41 -8.22 5.88
N ASP A 115 11.14 -8.17 5.49
CA ASP A 115 10.54 -9.18 4.63
C ASP A 115 10.43 -8.63 3.20
N GLY A 116 10.51 -9.51 2.21
CA GLY A 116 10.49 -9.15 0.80
C GLY A 116 9.83 -10.25 -0.02
N ALA A 117 8.82 -9.90 -0.79
CA ALA A 117 8.21 -10.82 -1.75
C ALA A 117 8.93 -10.69 -3.10
N LEU A 118 9.71 -11.71 -3.47
CA LEU A 118 10.23 -11.84 -4.84
C LEU A 118 9.12 -12.42 -5.73
N MET A 119 8.27 -11.56 -6.28
CA MET A 119 7.32 -11.97 -7.32
C MET A 119 8.00 -12.03 -8.68
N LYS A 120 7.61 -13.01 -9.50
CA LYS A 120 8.07 -13.10 -10.90
C LYS A 120 7.52 -11.93 -11.69
N ALA A 121 8.34 -11.34 -12.56
CA ALA A 121 7.85 -10.46 -13.60
C ALA A 121 7.15 -11.33 -14.67
N PRO A 122 5.81 -11.26 -14.82
CA PRO A 122 5.06 -12.24 -15.63
C PRO A 122 5.44 -12.26 -17.12
N LEU A 123 6.08 -11.20 -17.62
CA LEU A 123 6.42 -11.01 -19.04
C LEU A 123 7.93 -10.92 -19.30
N ALA A 124 8.78 -11.15 -18.30
CA ALA A 124 10.23 -10.96 -18.46
C ALA A 124 10.98 -12.24 -18.88
N GLN A 125 10.28 -13.30 -19.27
CA GLN A 125 10.86 -14.64 -19.46
C GLN A 125 11.97 -14.68 -20.53
N GLU A 126 11.86 -13.86 -21.58
CA GLU A 126 12.89 -13.73 -22.62
C GLU A 126 14.19 -13.10 -22.08
N ALA A 127 14.10 -12.18 -21.13
CA ALA A 127 15.24 -11.48 -20.55
C ALA A 127 15.86 -12.21 -19.35
N VAL A 128 15.04 -12.91 -18.55
CA VAL A 128 15.47 -13.54 -17.28
C VAL A 128 15.61 -15.06 -17.36
N GLY A 129 15.10 -15.68 -18.42
CA GLY A 129 15.11 -17.12 -18.63
C GLY A 129 14.12 -17.89 -17.73
N PRO A 130 13.99 -19.22 -17.94
CA PRO A 130 13.12 -20.08 -17.14
C PRO A 130 13.61 -20.18 -15.68
N ASN A 131 12.65 -20.33 -14.76
CA ASN A 131 12.89 -20.37 -13.32
C ASN A 131 13.87 -21.49 -12.93
N PRO A 132 14.91 -21.25 -12.12
CA PRO A 132 15.82 -22.31 -11.66
C PRO A 132 15.14 -23.42 -10.85
N THR A 133 14.00 -23.10 -10.22
CA THR A 133 13.19 -24.06 -9.46
C THR A 133 12.19 -24.82 -10.33
N ASP A 134 11.90 -24.34 -11.55
CA ASP A 134 11.28 -25.19 -12.56
C ASP A 134 12.33 -26.25 -12.90
N ARG A 135 12.07 -27.50 -12.50
CA ARG A 135 12.91 -28.68 -12.78
C ARG A 135 13.10 -28.98 -14.28
N GLY A 136 12.88 -28.02 -15.17
CA GLY A 136 13.12 -28.08 -16.60
C GLY A 136 14.59 -28.01 -17.00
N LYS A 137 15.52 -27.72 -16.08
CA LYS A 137 16.97 -27.89 -16.31
C LYS A 137 17.52 -29.04 -15.46
N LYS A 138 18.00 -30.10 -16.12
CA LYS A 138 18.97 -31.04 -15.52
C LYS A 138 20.32 -30.33 -15.45
N GLY A 139 20.51 -29.49 -14.44
CA GLY A 139 21.79 -28.82 -14.22
C GLY A 139 22.77 -29.77 -13.51
N GLU A 140 23.93 -30.02 -14.11
CA GLU A 140 25.11 -30.35 -13.30
C GLU A 140 25.42 -29.15 -12.42
N GLN A 141 25.27 -29.32 -11.11
CA GLN A 141 25.54 -28.27 -10.14
C GLN A 141 27.05 -28.14 -9.96
N ALA A 142 27.62 -27.00 -10.35
CA ALA A 142 28.98 -26.65 -9.94
C ALA A 142 29.02 -26.51 -8.40
N ALA A 143 30.00 -27.15 -7.76
CA ALA A 143 30.18 -27.06 -6.32
C ALA A 143 30.47 -25.60 -5.92
N SER A 144 29.66 -25.02 -5.03
CA SER A 144 29.90 -23.68 -4.53
C SER A 144 31.18 -23.66 -3.69
N ALA A 145 32.19 -22.88 -4.10
CA ALA A 145 33.40 -22.63 -3.34
C ALA A 145 33.06 -21.85 -2.07
N GLY A 146 32.70 -22.55 -0.99
CA GLY A 146 32.53 -21.91 0.33
C GLY A 146 31.43 -22.46 1.24
N ARG A 147 30.58 -23.39 0.80
CA ARG A 147 29.71 -24.12 1.75
C ARG A 147 30.40 -25.41 2.17
N ARG A 148 30.48 -25.66 3.49
CA ARG A 148 30.82 -26.98 4.02
C ARG A 148 29.91 -28.01 3.34
N SER A 149 30.50 -29.11 2.86
CA SER A 149 29.77 -30.23 2.29
C SER A 149 28.63 -30.61 3.22
N TRP A 150 27.40 -30.54 2.74
CA TRP A 150 26.24 -30.96 3.52
C TRP A 150 26.33 -32.47 3.73
N ARG A 151 26.71 -32.87 4.94
CA ARG A 151 26.72 -34.27 5.38
C ARG A 151 25.55 -34.46 6.33
N PRO A 152 24.39 -34.94 5.86
CA PRO A 152 23.33 -35.29 6.79
C PRO A 152 23.82 -36.49 7.60
N VAL A 153 23.78 -36.37 8.93
CA VAL A 153 24.08 -37.50 9.84
C VAL A 153 23.08 -38.65 9.65
N VAL A 154 21.93 -38.38 9.02
CA VAL A 154 20.90 -39.36 8.71
C VAL A 154 20.43 -39.13 7.28
N ALA A 155 20.71 -40.08 6.38
CA ALA A 155 20.42 -39.95 4.95
C ALA A 155 18.92 -40.05 4.61
N HIS A 156 18.11 -40.67 5.48
CA HIS A 156 16.67 -40.82 5.28
C HIS A 156 15.97 -41.08 6.64
N ARG A 157 14.76 -40.53 6.85
CA ARG A 157 13.84 -40.99 7.88
C ARG A 157 12.65 -41.64 7.18
N ASP A 158 12.60 -42.96 7.17
CA ASP A 158 11.43 -43.70 6.71
C ASP A 158 10.27 -43.47 7.66
N ARG A 159 9.27 -42.73 7.19
CA ARG A 159 8.04 -42.42 7.93
C ARG A 159 6.87 -43.28 7.47
N SER A 160 7.14 -44.50 7.02
CA SER A 160 6.12 -45.45 6.57
C SER A 160 6.38 -46.85 7.11
N GLN A 161 6.42 -46.97 8.43
CA GLN A 161 6.02 -48.19 9.15
C GLN A 161 5.36 -47.73 10.45
N ARG A 162 4.05 -47.52 10.39
CA ARG A 162 3.17 -47.64 11.55
C ARG A 162 2.05 -48.60 11.10
N GLU A 163 1.85 -49.57 11.97
CA GLU A 163 1.03 -50.79 11.90
C GLU A 163 -0.31 -50.65 11.17
#